data_AF-A0A4Y7ZRM2-F1
#
_entry.id   AF-A0A4Y7ZRM2-F1
#
_cell.length_a   1.000
_cell.length_b   1.000
_cell.length_c   1.000
_cell.angle_alpha   90.00
_cell.angle_beta   90.00
_cell.angle_gamma   90.00
#
_symmetry.space_group_name_H-M   'P 1'
#
loop_
_entity.id
_entity.type
_entity.pdbx_description
1 polymer ?
#
loop_
_entity_poly.entity_id
_entity_poly.type
_entity_poly.pdbx_seq_one_letter_code
_entity_poly.pdbx_strand_id
1 'polypeptide(L)'
;MKSIDIKLLPISSPICQALIQEQIALQKNMELGNLIADCKEVLVIRRNNTLIAYGTFDLHHGQMMRINSLHFRDVLQNHTLAQYWLSRYVKRKLEKKCYLNFLIAS
;
A
#
# COMPACT_ATOMS: atom_id res chain seq x y z
N MET A 1 19.81 -10.89 -0.65
CA MET A 1 18.72 -10.73 -1.64
C MET A 1 17.94 -9.48 -1.26
N LYS A 2 17.90 -8.43 -2.11
CA LYS A 2 17.21 -7.16 -1.81
C LYS A 2 15.72 -7.45 -1.55
N SER A 3 15.28 -7.40 -0.29
CA SER A 3 13.93 -7.82 0.09
C SER A 3 12.92 -6.72 -0.21
N ILE A 4 11.84 -7.09 -0.90
CA ILE A 4 10.61 -6.31 -0.91
C ILE A 4 9.85 -6.68 0.35
N ASP A 5 9.68 -5.70 1.23
CA ASP A 5 8.89 -5.77 2.45
C ASP A 5 7.48 -5.23 2.18
N ILE A 6 6.46 -5.96 2.63
CA ILE A 6 5.06 -5.57 2.50
C ILE A 6 4.45 -5.69 3.89
N LYS A 7 3.99 -4.56 4.43
CA LYS A 7 3.43 -4.48 5.78
C LYS A 7 2.10 -3.75 5.79
N LEU A 8 1.29 -4.05 6.79
CA LEU A 8 0.16 -3.21 7.14
C LEU A 8 0.64 -2.15 8.10
N LEU A 9 0.30 -0.90 7.83
CA LEU A 9 0.49 0.17 8.79
C LEU A 9 -0.86 0.81 9.10
N PRO A 10 -1.13 1.11 10.38
CA PRO A 10 -2.31 1.88 10.73
C PRO A 10 -2.24 3.24 10.06
N ILE A 11 -3.41 3.77 9.68
CA ILE A 11 -3.50 5.08 9.05
C ILE A 11 -2.92 6.19 9.94
N SER A 12 -2.99 6.02 11.26
CA SER A 12 -2.40 6.92 12.26
C SER A 12 -0.87 6.89 12.30
N SER A 13 -0.21 5.94 11.62
CA SER A 13 1.24 5.87 11.62
C SER A 13 1.86 7.11 10.96
N PRO A 14 3.03 7.61 11.43
CA PRO A 14 3.68 8.78 10.85
C PRO A 14 3.95 8.66 9.35
N ILE A 15 4.22 7.43 8.88
CA ILE A 15 4.46 7.14 7.47
C ILE A 15 3.19 7.29 6.66
N CYS A 16 2.06 6.75 7.13
CA CYS A 16 0.77 6.92 6.47
C CYS A 16 0.32 8.38 6.49
N GLN A 17 0.51 9.08 7.62
CA GLN A 17 0.19 10.51 7.72
C GLN A 17 1.02 11.35 6.74
N ALA A 18 2.32 11.09 6.62
CA ALA A 18 3.17 11.76 5.63
C ALA A 18 2.70 11.48 4.18
N LEU A 19 2.37 10.23 3.86
CA LEU A 19 1.82 9.86 2.54
C LEU A 19 0.53 10.62 2.22
N ILE A 20 -0.39 10.68 3.18
CA ILE A 20 -1.67 11.39 3.04
C ILE A 20 -1.40 12.88 2.75
N GLN A 21 -0.50 13.50 3.52
CA GLN A 21 -0.15 14.91 3.32
C GLN A 21 0.55 15.18 1.98
N GLU A 22 1.49 14.34 1.57
CA GLU A 22 2.14 14.43 0.26
C GLU A 22 1.11 14.36 -0.88
N GLN A 23 0.14 13.46 -0.77
CA GLN A 23 -0.85 13.25 -1.82
C GLN A 23 -1.94 14.34 -1.83
N ILE A 24 -2.30 14.90 -0.67
CA ILE A 24 -3.10 16.13 -0.56
C ILE A 24 -2.36 17.30 -1.25
N ALA A 25 -1.05 17.41 -1.06
CA ALA A 25 -0.27 18.47 -1.69
C ALA A 25 -0.15 18.30 -3.22
N LEU A 26 -0.11 17.06 -3.71
CA LEU A 26 -0.03 16.73 -5.15
C LEU A 26 -1.38 16.80 -5.86
N GLN A 27 -2.48 16.47 -5.19
CA GLN A 27 -3.83 16.51 -5.75
C GLN A 27 -4.59 17.73 -5.25
N LYS A 28 -4.74 18.75 -6.10
CA LYS A 28 -5.64 19.90 -5.87
C LYS A 28 -7.14 19.54 -5.70
N ASN A 29 -7.50 18.26 -5.69
CA ASN A 29 -8.89 17.79 -5.64
C ASN A 29 -9.15 16.86 -4.43
N MET A 30 -10.22 17.19 -3.73
CA MET A 30 -10.68 16.78 -2.39
C MET A 30 -10.97 15.27 -2.16
N GLU A 31 -10.77 14.38 -3.13
CA GLU A 31 -11.31 13.01 -3.06
C GLU A 31 -10.47 12.01 -2.25
N LEU A 32 -9.19 12.30 -1.98
CA LEU A 32 -8.33 11.40 -1.24
C LEU A 32 -8.71 11.30 0.25
N GLY A 33 -9.16 12.41 0.84
CA GLY A 33 -9.67 12.43 2.21
C GLY A 33 -10.76 11.39 2.41
N ASN A 34 -11.67 11.24 1.42
CA ASN A 34 -12.74 10.25 1.46
C ASN A 34 -12.24 8.82 1.17
N LEU A 35 -11.27 8.66 0.27
CA LEU A 35 -10.68 7.36 -0.09
C LEU A 35 -9.94 6.67 1.06
N ILE A 36 -9.38 7.45 1.99
CA ILE A 36 -8.58 6.94 3.10
C ILE A 36 -9.28 7.17 4.46
N ALA A 37 -10.29 8.04 4.56
CA ALA A 37 -11.02 8.28 5.82
C ALA A 37 -11.58 7.00 6.45
N ASP A 38 -12.05 6.07 5.63
CA ASP A 38 -12.64 4.81 6.10
C ASP A 38 -11.60 3.67 6.23
N CYS A 39 -10.34 3.91 5.86
CA CYS A 39 -9.27 2.91 5.95
C CYS A 39 -8.65 2.90 7.36
N LYS A 40 -8.68 1.75 8.04
CA LYS A 40 -7.96 1.57 9.31
C LYS A 40 -6.47 1.32 9.09
N GLU A 41 -6.13 0.58 8.05
CA GLU A 41 -4.76 0.28 7.66
C GLU A 41 -4.51 0.52 6.17
N VAL A 42 -3.24 0.73 5.83
CA VAL A 42 -2.74 0.87 4.46
C VAL A 42 -1.66 -0.18 4.22
N LEU A 43 -1.64 -0.76 3.02
CA LEU A 43 -0.58 -1.66 2.59
C LEU A 43 0.63 -0.85 2.18
N VAL A 44 1.75 -0.98 2.89
CA VAL A 44 2.99 -0.24 2.65
C VAL A 44 4.04 -1.18 2.07
N ILE A 45 4.62 -0.80 0.93
CA ILE A 45 5.57 -1.64 0.18
C ILE A 45 6.92 -0.95 0.12
N ARG A 46 7.93 -1.57 0.74
CA ARG A 46 9.28 -1.05 0.80
C ARG A 46 10.26 -1.94 0.04
N ARG A 47 11.29 -1.34 -0.52
CA ARG A 47 12.46 -2.03 -1.05
C ARG A 47 13.69 -1.47 -0.37
N ASN A 48 14.42 -2.30 0.36
CA ASN A 48 15.58 -1.88 1.17
C ASN A 48 15.22 -0.68 2.09
N ASN A 49 14.12 -0.80 2.84
CA ASN A 49 13.55 0.25 3.70
C ASN A 49 13.06 1.54 3.01
N THR A 50 13.30 1.72 1.72
CA THR A 50 12.72 2.83 0.95
C THR A 50 11.27 2.52 0.60
N LEU A 51 10.35 3.43 0.93
CA LEU A 51 8.95 3.32 0.52
C LEU A 51 8.81 3.54 -0.99
N ILE A 52 8.40 2.51 -1.71
CA ILE A 52 8.30 2.51 -3.18
C ILE A 52 6.87 2.50 -3.70
N ALA A 53 5.92 1.96 -2.92
CA ALA A 53 4.49 1.97 -3.24
C ALA A 53 3.64 1.82 -1.97
N TYR A 54 2.38 2.22 -2.05
CA TYR A 54 1.36 1.96 -1.03
C TYR A 54 0.02 1.67 -1.69
N GLY A 55 -0.90 1.02 -0.99
CA GLY A 55 -2.21 0.68 -1.54
C GLY A 55 -3.28 0.49 -0.48
N THR A 56 -4.53 0.70 -0.90
CA THR A 56 -5.71 0.40 -0.09
C THR A 56 -6.22 -1.00 -0.42
N PHE A 57 -6.94 -1.61 0.50
CA PHE A 57 -7.49 -2.95 0.33
C PHE A 57 -8.80 -3.10 1.09
N ASP A 58 -9.65 -3.99 0.60
CA ASP A 58 -10.85 -4.46 1.30
C ASP A 58 -10.66 -5.88 1.82
N LEU A 59 -11.46 -6.22 2.82
CA LEU A 59 -11.55 -7.58 3.33
C LEU A 59 -12.78 -8.29 2.77
N HIS A 60 -12.55 -9.31 1.96
CA HIS A 60 -13.58 -10.23 1.51
C HIS A 60 -13.78 -11.34 2.55
N HIS A 61 -15.02 -11.55 2.99
CA HIS A 61 -15.38 -12.48 4.09
C HIS A 61 -14.56 -12.24 5.39
N GLY A 62 -14.14 -11.00 5.64
CA GLY A 62 -13.38 -10.63 6.83
C GLY A 62 -11.94 -11.17 6.91
N GLN A 63 -11.45 -11.87 5.89
CA GLN A 63 -10.16 -12.57 5.95
C GLN A 63 -9.29 -12.41 4.70
N MET A 64 -9.90 -12.37 3.51
CA MET A 64 -9.13 -12.27 2.27
C MET A 64 -8.93 -10.81 1.88
N MET A 65 -7.68 -10.39 1.75
CA MET A 65 -7.35 -9.03 1.32
C MET A 65 -7.48 -8.89 -0.20
N ARG A 66 -8.24 -7.91 -0.67
CA ARG A 66 -8.34 -7.50 -2.07
C ARG A 66 -7.81 -6.09 -2.23
N ILE A 67 -6.77 -5.89 -3.04
CA ILE A 67 -6.22 -4.55 -3.32
C ILE A 67 -7.23 -3.77 -4.16
N ASN A 68 -7.54 -2.56 -3.71
CA ASN A 68 -8.41 -1.63 -4.44
C ASN A 68 -7.58 -0.72 -5.34
N SER A 69 -6.56 -0.08 -4.76
CA SER A 69 -5.63 0.77 -5.50
C SER A 69 -4.18 0.50 -5.08
N LEU A 70 -3.26 0.72 -6.01
CA LEU A 70 -1.82 0.68 -5.77
C LEU A 70 -1.19 1.94 -6.34
N HIS A 71 -0.60 2.74 -5.47
CA HIS A 71 0.03 4.02 -5.77
C HIS A 71 1.55 3.85 -5.72
N PHE A 72 2.22 4.23 -6.81
CA PHE A 72 3.67 4.17 -6.94
C PHE A 72 4.26 5.53 -6.63
N ARG A 73 5.36 5.55 -5.88
CA ARG A 73 6.17 6.76 -5.69
C ARG A 73 6.94 7.07 -6.98
N ASP A 74 7.42 8.31 -7.12
CA ASP A 74 8.20 8.79 -8.27
C ASP A 74 9.36 7.87 -8.66
N VAL A 75 10.00 7.23 -7.67
CA VAL A 75 11.07 6.24 -7.84
C VAL A 75 10.66 5.08 -8.77
N LEU A 76 9.38 4.79 -8.89
CA LEU A 76 8.80 3.76 -9.77
C LEU A 76 7.84 4.33 -10.82
N GLN A 77 7.39 5.58 -10.71
CA GLN A 77 6.28 6.11 -11.51
C GLN A 77 6.58 6.18 -13.02
N ASN A 78 7.87 6.30 -13.39
CA ASN A 78 8.31 6.31 -14.79
C ASN A 78 8.83 4.94 -15.29
N HIS A 79 8.63 3.88 -14.52
CA HIS A 79 9.11 2.54 -14.83
C HIS A 79 7.94 1.55 -14.99
N THR A 80 7.22 1.61 -16.11
CA THR A 80 6.04 0.79 -16.40
C THR A 80 6.27 -0.71 -16.18
N LEU A 81 7.42 -1.23 -16.61
CA LEU A 81 7.78 -2.64 -16.40
C LEU A 81 7.93 -2.97 -14.90
N ALA A 82 8.54 -2.07 -14.13
CA ALA A 82 8.72 -2.26 -12.69
C ALA A 82 7.37 -2.18 -11.95
N GLN A 83 6.47 -1.28 -12.35
CA GLN A 83 5.10 -1.23 -11.84
C GLN A 83 4.35 -2.52 -12.11
N TYR A 84 4.40 -3.01 -13.35
CA TYR A 84 3.76 -4.25 -13.75
C TYR A 84 4.23 -5.45 -12.90
N TRP A 85 5.54 -5.61 -12.74
CA TRP A 85 6.11 -6.68 -11.92
C TRP A 85 5.76 -6.53 -10.45
N LEU A 86 5.80 -5.32 -9.91
CA LEU A 86 5.47 -5.07 -8.51
C LEU A 86 4.01 -5.40 -8.23
N SER A 87 3.07 -4.92 -9.05
CA SER A 87 1.64 -5.23 -8.91
C SER A 87 1.40 -6.74 -8.87
N ARG A 88 2.03 -7.51 -9.76
CA ARG A 88 1.91 -8.97 -9.78
C ARG A 88 2.56 -9.64 -8.58
N TYR A 89 3.72 -9.15 -8.13
CA TYR A 89 4.38 -9.66 -6.94
C TYR A 89 3.53 -9.45 -5.69
N VAL A 90 2.98 -8.25 -5.50
CA VAL A 90 2.11 -7.91 -4.36
C VAL A 90 0.86 -8.79 -4.39
N LYS A 91 0.18 -8.89 -5.54
CA LYS A 91 -1.01 -9.76 -5.68
C LYS A 91 -0.73 -11.20 -5.26
N ARG A 92 0.35 -11.81 -5.75
CA ARG A 92 0.75 -13.17 -5.39
C ARG A 92 1.10 -13.34 -3.91
N LYS A 93 1.65 -12.30 -3.28
CA LYS A 93 1.95 -12.31 -1.84
C LYS A 93 0.69 -12.25 -0.99
N LEU A 94 -0.33 -11.51 -1.42
CA LEU A 94 -1.62 -11.45 -0.74
C LEU A 94 -2.46 -12.71 -0.96
N GLU A 95 -2.46 -13.30 -2.17
CA GLU A 95 -3.18 -14.55 -2.46
C GLU A 95 -2.80 -15.70 -1.51
N LYS A 96 -1.57 -15.67 -0.98
CA LYS A 96 -1.05 -16.70 -0.06
C LYS A 96 -1.19 -16.34 1.42
N LYS A 97 -1.79 -15.19 1.76
CA LYS A 97 -1.82 -14.69 3.14
C LYS A 97 -3.20 -14.15 3.50
N CYS A 98 -3.74 -14.66 4.60
CA CYS A 98 -4.90 -14.07 5.26
C CYS A 98 -4.51 -12.73 5.91
N TYR A 99 -5.47 -11.82 6.04
CA TYR A 99 -5.32 -10.54 6.73
C TYR A 99 -4.66 -10.66 8.11
N LEU A 100 -5.07 -11.68 8.90
CA LEU A 100 -4.50 -11.94 10.22
C LEU A 100 -2.99 -12.21 10.16
N ASN A 101 -2.52 -12.88 9.11
CA ASN A 101 -1.10 -13.17 8.92
C ASN A 101 -0.28 -11.91 8.62
N PHE A 102 -0.92 -10.86 8.10
CA PHE A 102 -0.28 -9.55 7.93
C PHE A 102 -0.25 -8.75 9.22
N LEU A 103 -1.32 -8.78 10.01
CA LEU A 103 -1.36 -8.11 11.32
C LEU A 103 -0.29 -8.66 12.26
N ILE A 104 -0.16 -9.98 12.37
CA ILE A 104 0.82 -10.63 13.27
C ILE A 104 2.27 -10.37 12.81
N ALA A 105 2.49 -10.22 11.51
CA ALA A 105 3.82 -10.05 10.94
C ALA A 105 4.28 -8.58 10.82
N SER A 106 3.41 -7.61 11.13
CA SER A 106 3.69 -6.18 10.94
C SER A 106 4.42 -5.57 12.12
#